data_AF-A0A2E7ULI4-F1
#
_entry.id   AF-A0A2E7ULI4-F1
#
_cell.length_a   1.000
_cell.length_b   1.000
_cell.length_c   1.000
_cell.angle_alpha   90.00
_cell.angle_beta   90.00
_cell.angle_gamma   90.00
#
_symmetry.space_group_name_H-M   'P 1'
#
loop_
_entity.id
_entity.type
_entity.pdbx_description
1 polymer ?
#
loop_
_entity_poly.entity_id
_entity_poly.type
_entity_poly.pdbx_seq_one_letter_code
_entity_poly.pdbx_strand_id
1 'polypeptide(L)'
;MPVSHSRSIELPPDEYLSKEEVLKLWGIVQDRIDTLMANGRDAVSNLTEDRDQEADAIDVASSESEREFVLRLADRERLMLRKLKKAQERMEEGEYGMCESCGEPITLKRLMVRPVATQCIDCKTQAEQLERRSRTF
;
A
#
# COMPACT_ATOMS: atom_id res chain seq x y z
N MET A 1 8.24 -16.35 -10.07
CA MET A 1 9.37 -16.05 -10.97
C MET A 1 10.32 -15.12 -10.22
N PRO A 2 11.63 -15.39 -10.15
CA PRO A 2 12.55 -14.52 -9.45
C PRO A 2 12.67 -13.22 -10.26
N VAL A 3 12.32 -12.09 -9.66
CA VAL A 3 12.40 -10.79 -10.31
C VAL A 3 13.87 -10.45 -10.46
N SER A 4 14.41 -10.53 -11.67
CA SER A 4 15.77 -10.13 -12.00
C SER A 4 15.93 -8.63 -11.71
N HIS A 5 16.69 -8.28 -10.66
CA HIS A 5 16.92 -6.92 -10.19
C HIS A 5 17.91 -6.16 -11.10
N SER A 6 17.58 -6.05 -12.39
CA SER A 6 18.27 -5.21 -13.36
C SER A 6 17.45 -3.96 -13.68
N ARG A 7 16.88 -3.31 -12.66
CA ARG A 7 16.27 -1.98 -12.80
C ARG A 7 17.27 -0.93 -12.35
N SER A 8 17.52 0.04 -13.22
CA SER A 8 18.29 1.24 -12.91
C SER A 8 17.48 2.09 -11.95
N ILE A 9 17.70 1.90 -10.65
CA ILE A 9 17.08 2.70 -9.59
C ILE A 9 17.92 3.96 -9.43
N GLU A 10 17.31 5.13 -9.64
CA GLU A 10 17.92 6.43 -9.35
C GLU A 10 17.86 6.71 -7.85
N LEU A 11 18.83 7.47 -7.34
CA LEU A 11 18.94 7.81 -5.92
C LEU A 11 18.54 9.27 -5.69
N PRO A 12 17.99 9.59 -4.51
CA PRO A 12 17.71 10.98 -4.17
C PRO A 12 18.97 11.85 -4.19
N PRO A 13 18.81 13.14 -4.53
CA PRO A 13 19.92 14.08 -4.72
C PRO A 13 20.69 14.39 -3.42
N ASP A 14 20.05 14.18 -2.26
CA ASP A 14 20.69 14.18 -0.95
C ASP A 14 20.97 12.72 -0.58
N GLU A 15 22.22 12.35 -0.33
CA GLU A 15 22.76 10.97 -0.25
C GLU A 15 22.29 10.20 1.01
N TYR A 16 21.05 10.42 1.41
CA TYR A 16 20.43 9.96 2.65
C TYR A 16 20.10 8.45 2.65
N LEU A 17 19.86 7.86 1.47
CA LEU A 17 19.62 6.42 1.31
C LEU A 17 20.67 5.80 0.41
N SER A 18 21.30 4.73 0.88
CA SER A 18 22.20 3.93 0.07
C SER A 18 21.43 3.08 -0.94
N LYS A 19 22.08 2.74 -2.07
CA LYS A 19 21.52 1.84 -3.08
C LYS A 19 21.07 0.50 -2.51
N GLU A 20 21.80 -0.03 -1.52
CA GLU A 20 21.47 -1.29 -0.86
C GLU A 20 20.17 -1.19 -0.03
N GLU A 21 19.95 -0.07 0.65
CA GLU A 21 18.75 0.16 1.44
C GLU A 21 17.52 0.34 0.55
N VAL A 22 17.65 1.07 -0.56
CA VAL A 22 16.57 1.21 -1.54
C VAL A 22 16.21 -0.14 -2.16
N LEU A 23 17.19 -0.98 -2.50
CA LEU A 23 16.94 -2.34 -2.99
C LEU A 23 16.22 -3.21 -1.97
N LYS A 24 16.59 -3.14 -0.68
CA LYS A 24 15.88 -3.85 0.40
C LYS A 24 14.43 -3.39 0.52
N LEU A 25 14.20 -2.07 0.50
CA LEU A 25 12.85 -1.51 0.57
C LEU A 25 12.01 -1.88 -0.66
N TRP A 26 12.62 -1.92 -1.84
CA TRP A 26 11.97 -2.36 -3.06
C TRP A 26 11.50 -3.81 -2.95
N GLY A 27 12.34 -4.71 -2.42
CA GLY A 27 11.96 -6.10 -2.15
C GLY A 27 10.75 -6.21 -1.23
N ILE A 28 10.70 -5.42 -0.15
CA ILE A 28 9.54 -5.37 0.77
C ILE A 28 8.28 -4.89 0.05
N VAL A 29 8.39 -3.84 -0.78
CA VAL A 29 7.25 -3.31 -1.55
C VAL A 29 6.75 -4.34 -2.56
N GLN A 30 7.66 -5.01 -3.26
CA GLN A 30 7.34 -6.02 -4.26
C GLN A 30 6.63 -7.23 -3.65
N ASP A 31 7.15 -7.77 -2.54
CA ASP A 31 6.52 -8.87 -1.81
C ASP A 31 5.09 -8.52 -1.35
N ARG A 32 4.90 -7.28 -0.88
CA ARG A 32 3.58 -6.79 -0.50
C ARG A 32 2.62 -6.68 -1.67
N ILE A 33 3.11 -6.23 -2.85
CA ILE A 33 2.32 -6.18 -4.08
C ILE A 33 1.88 -7.59 -4.48
N ASP A 34 2.81 -8.54 -4.49
CA ASP A 34 2.55 -9.92 -4.89
C ASP A 34 1.51 -10.58 -3.95
N THR A 35 1.63 -10.32 -2.65
CA THR A 35 0.66 -10.77 -1.64
C THR A 35 -0.74 -10.19 -1.90
N LEU A 36 -0.86 -8.87 -2.10
CA LEU A 36 -2.16 -8.23 -2.34
C LEU A 36 -2.80 -8.71 -3.66
N MET A 37 -1.98 -8.97 -4.69
CA MET A 37 -2.46 -9.51 -5.95
C MET A 37 -2.94 -10.95 -5.81
N ALA A 38 -2.33 -11.76 -4.92
CA ALA A 38 -2.81 -13.09 -4.59
C ALA A 38 -4.15 -13.04 -3.86
N ASN A 39 -4.23 -12.27 -2.76
CA ASN A 39 -5.47 -12.07 -2.00
C ASN A 39 -6.63 -11.61 -2.89
N GLY A 40 -6.37 -10.67 -3.80
CA GLY A 40 -7.37 -10.16 -4.73
C GLY A 40 -7.89 -11.22 -5.71
N ARG A 41 -7.04 -12.16 -6.16
CA ARG A 41 -7.48 -13.29 -7.00
C ARG A 41 -8.36 -14.25 -6.21
N ASP A 42 -7.95 -14.58 -4.99
CA ASP A 42 -8.69 -15.50 -4.12
C ASP A 42 -10.05 -14.93 -3.75
N ALA A 43 -10.12 -13.63 -3.42
CA ALA A 43 -11.37 -12.93 -3.14
C ALA A 43 -12.34 -12.96 -4.33
N VAL A 44 -11.83 -12.83 -5.57
CA VAL A 44 -12.66 -12.94 -6.77
C VAL A 44 -13.17 -14.37 -6.96
N SER A 45 -12.32 -15.39 -6.76
CA SER A 45 -12.73 -16.81 -6.87
C SER A 45 -13.86 -17.14 -5.90
N ASN A 46 -13.69 -16.79 -4.62
CA ASN A 46 -14.69 -17.06 -3.58
C ASN A 46 -16.03 -16.40 -3.90
N LEU A 47 -16.02 -15.12 -4.31
CA LEU A 47 -17.23 -14.39 -4.70
C LEU A 47 -17.96 -14.97 -5.93
N THR A 48 -17.23 -15.67 -6.80
CA THR A 48 -17.83 -16.35 -7.97
C THR A 48 -18.38 -17.73 -7.62
N GLU A 49 -17.76 -18.45 -6.69
CA GLU A 49 -18.19 -19.79 -6.24
C GLU A 49 -19.47 -19.72 -5.39
N ASP A 50 -19.62 -18.68 -4.56
CA ASP A 50 -20.84 -18.47 -3.74
C ASP A 50 -22.10 -18.21 -4.59
N ARG A 51 -21.95 -17.86 -5.88
CA ARG A 51 -23.06 -17.57 -6.78
C ARG A 51 -23.81 -18.81 -7.29
N ASP A 52 -23.21 -19.99 -7.16
CA ASP A 52 -23.72 -21.25 -7.71
C ASP A 52 -24.45 -22.11 -6.65
N GLN A 53 -24.61 -21.61 -5.42
CA GLN A 53 -25.34 -22.29 -4.35
C GLN A 53 -26.79 -21.80 -4.25
N GLU A 54 -27.76 -22.73 -4.28
CA GLU A 54 -29.16 -22.42 -3.96
C GLU A 54 -29.26 -22.09 -2.45
N ALA A 55 -29.37 -20.80 -2.14
CA ALA A 55 -29.46 -20.28 -0.78
C ALA A 55 -30.93 -20.06 -0.37
N ASP A 56 -31.32 -20.50 0.83
CA ASP A 56 -32.63 -20.21 1.40
C ASP A 56 -32.70 -18.74 1.87
N ALA A 57 -33.92 -18.21 2.11
CA ALA A 57 -34.12 -16.78 2.39
C ALA A 57 -33.34 -16.21 3.61
N ILE A 58 -32.97 -17.06 4.56
CA ILE A 58 -32.12 -16.68 5.71
C ILE A 58 -30.64 -16.58 5.28
N ASP A 59 -30.19 -17.49 4.42
CA ASP A 59 -28.82 -17.55 3.90
C ASP A 59 -28.52 -16.37 2.95
N VAL A 60 -29.54 -15.85 2.26
CA VAL A 60 -29.42 -14.66 1.41
C VAL A 60 -28.99 -13.44 2.23
N ALA A 61 -29.62 -13.16 3.37
CA ALA A 61 -29.28 -11.98 4.17
C ALA A 61 -27.85 -12.05 4.73
N SER A 62 -27.43 -13.23 5.17
CA SER A 62 -26.07 -13.45 5.66
C SER A 62 -25.02 -13.33 4.55
N SER A 63 -25.22 -14.01 3.41
CA SER A 63 -24.29 -13.97 2.27
C SER A 63 -24.15 -12.58 1.65
N GLU A 64 -25.21 -11.78 1.60
CA GLU A 64 -25.13 -10.39 1.15
C GLU A 64 -24.25 -9.53 2.07
N SER A 65 -24.36 -9.71 3.38
CA SER A 65 -23.54 -8.95 4.35
C SER A 65 -22.05 -9.33 4.28
N GLU A 66 -21.75 -10.61 4.11
CA GLU A 66 -20.39 -11.13 3.93
C GLU A 66 -19.80 -10.61 2.62
N ARG A 67 -20.58 -10.62 1.54
CA ARG A 67 -20.20 -10.06 0.25
C ARG A 67 -19.90 -8.57 0.33
N GLU A 68 -20.72 -7.78 1.01
CA GLU A 68 -20.46 -6.36 1.21
C GLU A 68 -19.13 -6.15 1.97
N PHE A 69 -18.87 -6.96 2.99
CA PHE A 69 -17.62 -6.91 3.74
C PHE A 69 -16.40 -7.22 2.85
N VAL A 70 -16.46 -8.29 2.05
CA VAL A 70 -15.39 -8.67 1.12
C VAL A 70 -15.13 -7.55 0.10
N LEU A 71 -16.18 -6.95 -0.47
CA LEU A 71 -16.04 -5.84 -1.42
C LEU A 71 -15.34 -4.62 -0.79
N ARG A 72 -15.71 -4.25 0.44
CA ARG A 72 -15.05 -3.16 1.18
C ARG A 72 -13.57 -3.47 1.48
N LEU A 73 -13.25 -4.72 1.79
CA LEU A 73 -11.88 -5.15 2.01
C LEU A 73 -11.06 -5.08 0.72
N ALA A 74 -11.59 -5.62 -0.38
CA ALA A 74 -10.96 -5.58 -1.70
C ALA A 74 -10.68 -4.13 -2.16
N ASP A 75 -11.59 -3.20 -1.90
CA ASP A 75 -11.36 -1.79 -2.23
C ASP A 75 -10.20 -1.16 -1.43
N ARG A 76 -10.05 -1.54 -0.15
CA ARG A 76 -8.91 -1.10 0.68
C ARG A 76 -7.60 -1.68 0.18
N GLU A 77 -7.58 -2.95 -0.18
CA GLU A 77 -6.41 -3.61 -0.75
C GLU A 77 -6.01 -2.99 -2.10
N ARG A 78 -6.99 -2.70 -2.98
CA ARG A 78 -6.78 -1.99 -4.25
C ARG A 78 -6.20 -0.60 -4.05
N LEU A 79 -6.67 0.14 -3.04
CA LEU A 79 -6.10 1.44 -2.67
C LEU A 79 -4.66 1.30 -2.17
N MET A 80 -4.36 0.25 -1.39
CA MET A 80 -3.01 -0.02 -0.91
C MET A 80 -2.06 -0.40 -2.05
N LEU A 81 -2.51 -1.25 -2.99
CA LEU A 81 -1.76 -1.62 -4.18
C LEU A 81 -1.37 -0.39 -5.01
N ARG A 82 -2.29 0.56 -5.20
CA ARG A 82 -1.98 1.84 -5.87
C ARG A 82 -0.88 2.62 -5.16
N LYS A 83 -0.88 2.66 -3.82
CA LYS A 83 0.16 3.34 -3.04
C LYS A 83 1.52 2.64 -3.15
N LEU A 84 1.54 1.31 -3.19
CA LEU A 84 2.77 0.53 -3.36
C LEU A 84 3.37 0.73 -4.74
N LYS A 85 2.55 0.73 -5.80
CA LYS A 85 3.01 1.04 -7.17
C LYS A 85 3.60 2.44 -7.27
N LYS A 86 2.91 3.44 -6.69
CA LYS A 86 3.45 4.82 -6.61
C LYS A 86 4.77 4.88 -5.84
N ALA A 87 4.94 4.08 -4.78
CA ALA A 87 6.20 4.00 -4.07
C ALA A 87 7.33 3.43 -4.96
N GLN A 88 7.04 2.42 -5.80
CA GLN A 88 8.01 1.91 -6.78
C GLN A 88 8.37 2.97 -7.84
N GLU A 89 7.38 3.68 -8.37
CA GLU A 89 7.61 4.78 -9.33
C GLU A 89 8.56 5.82 -8.72
N ARG A 90 8.29 6.26 -7.49
CA ARG A 90 9.18 7.21 -6.78
C ARG A 90 10.58 6.66 -6.51
N MET A 91 10.72 5.34 -6.31
CA MET A 91 12.04 4.71 -6.17
C MET A 91 12.80 4.73 -7.50
N GLU A 92 12.10 4.55 -8.61
CA GLU A 92 12.69 4.60 -9.95
C GLU A 92 13.11 6.02 -10.35
N GLU A 93 12.32 7.02 -9.98
CA GLU A 93 12.56 8.45 -10.22
C GLU A 93 13.59 9.08 -9.24
N GLY A 94 14.07 8.33 -8.25
CA GLY A 94 15.00 8.83 -7.23
C GLY A 94 14.37 9.76 -6.18
N GLU A 95 13.07 10.01 -6.19
CA GLU A 95 12.40 10.88 -5.20
C GLU A 95 12.00 10.14 -3.89
N TYR A 96 12.30 8.85 -3.81
CA TYR A 96 11.89 8.03 -2.67
C TYR A 96 12.69 8.36 -1.40
N GLY A 97 11.98 8.34 -0.27
CA GLY A 97 12.57 8.62 1.05
C GLY A 97 12.61 10.09 1.42
N MET A 98 12.14 11.00 0.57
CA MET A 98 11.98 12.43 0.88
C MET A 98 10.52 12.77 1.19
N CYS A 99 10.30 13.63 2.19
CA CYS A 99 8.99 14.10 2.59
C CYS A 99 8.40 15.05 1.54
N GLU A 100 7.22 14.74 1.02
CA GLU A 100 6.52 15.57 0.01
C GLU A 100 6.09 16.96 0.55
N SER A 101 6.11 17.17 1.87
CA SER A 101 5.62 18.41 2.49
C SER A 101 6.72 19.38 2.92
N CYS A 102 7.83 18.88 3.48
CA CYS A 102 8.94 19.73 3.94
C CYS A 102 10.24 19.50 3.18
N GLY A 103 10.32 18.48 2.31
CA GLY A 103 11.56 18.11 1.62
C GLY A 103 12.60 17.43 2.51
N GLU A 104 12.32 17.18 3.79
CA GLU A 104 13.26 16.51 4.68
C GLU A 104 13.25 14.98 4.49
N PRO A 105 14.37 14.31 4.78
CA PRO A 105 14.46 12.86 4.69
C PRO A 105 13.54 12.14 5.69
N ILE A 106 12.87 11.09 5.22
CA ILE A 106 12.03 10.21 6.03
C ILE A 106 12.91 9.14 6.67
N THR A 107 12.84 9.00 8.00
CA THR A 107 13.64 8.01 8.75
C THR A 107 13.58 6.60 8.13
N LEU A 108 14.74 5.97 7.91
CA LEU A 108 14.81 4.61 7.34
C LEU A 108 13.92 3.62 8.11
N LYS A 109 13.95 3.68 9.45
CA LYS A 109 13.10 2.85 10.32
C LYS A 109 11.61 2.98 9.99
N ARG A 110 11.14 4.18 9.64
CA ARG A 110 9.75 4.43 9.24
C ARG A 110 9.46 3.81 7.88
N LEU A 111 10.37 3.93 6.91
CA LEU A 111 10.22 3.33 5.59
C LEU A 111 10.25 1.80 5.64
N MET A 112 11.07 1.20 6.52
CA MET A 112 11.10 -0.26 6.72
C MET A 112 9.77 -0.81 7.26
N VAL A 113 9.12 -0.07 8.17
CA VAL A 113 7.81 -0.47 8.73
C VAL A 113 6.67 -0.10 7.77
N ARG A 114 6.77 1.05 7.11
CA ARG A 114 5.72 1.60 6.25
C ARG A 114 6.33 2.21 5.00
N PRO A 115 6.62 1.39 3.96
CA PRO A 115 7.31 1.85 2.76
C PRO A 115 6.45 2.76 1.86
N VAL A 116 5.13 2.80 2.08
CA VAL A 116 4.22 3.71 1.38
C VAL A 116 4.15 5.11 2.03
N ALA A 117 4.99 5.40 3.03
CA ALA A 117 4.97 6.69 3.71
C ALA A 117 5.58 7.78 2.82
N THR A 118 4.80 8.82 2.52
CA THR A 118 5.25 9.96 1.71
C THR A 118 5.63 11.20 2.52
N GLN A 119 5.39 11.18 3.83
CA GLN A 119 5.64 12.29 4.76
C GLN A 119 6.49 11.83 5.94
N CYS A 120 7.32 12.75 6.47
CA CYS A 120 8.03 12.57 7.73
C CYS A 120 7.04 12.49 8.93
N ILE A 121 7.56 12.16 10.12
CA ILE A 121 6.74 12.00 11.33
C ILE A 121 6.08 13.33 11.71
N ASP A 122 6.83 14.43 11.64
CA ASP A 122 6.35 15.74 12.10
C ASP A 122 5.24 16.28 11.19
N CYS A 123 5.46 16.29 9.88
CA CYS A 123 4.43 16.65 8.90
C CYS A 123 3.19 15.76 9.01
N LYS A 124 3.38 14.45 9.24
CA LYS A 124 2.24 13.53 9.37
C LYS A 124 1.45 13.79 10.65
N THR A 125 2.13 14.08 11.76
CA THR A 125 1.50 14.42 13.04
C THR A 125 0.70 15.71 12.92
N GLN A 126 1.25 16.72 12.25
CA GLN A 126 0.56 17.99 12.02
C GLN A 126 -0.69 17.80 11.13
N ALA A 127 -0.58 17.03 10.05
CA ALA A 127 -1.72 16.71 9.19
C ALA A 127 -2.84 15.99 9.96
N GLU A 128 -2.50 15.03 10.82
CA GLU A 128 -3.47 14.32 11.65
C GLU A 128 -4.14 15.23 12.69
N GLN A 129 -3.41 16.20 13.26
CA GLN A 129 -4.01 17.20 14.15
C GLN A 129 -5.00 18.12 13.42
N LEU A 130 -4.65 18.55 12.20
CA LEU A 130 -5.53 19.36 11.36
C LEU A 130 -6.80 18.60 10.96
N GLU A 131 -6.67 17.33 10.55
CA GLU A 131 -7.81 16.45 10.26
C GLU A 131 -8.71 16.24 11.47
N ARG A 132 -8.14 16.08 12.68
CA ARG A 132 -8.93 15.96 13.91
C ARG A 132 -9.71 17.24 14.19
N ARG A 133 -9.06 18.40 14.06
CA ARG A 133 -9.72 19.71 14.26
C ARG A 133 -10.84 19.92 13.24
N SER A 134 -10.63 19.61 11.97
CA SER A 134 -11.63 19.82 10.91
C SER A 134 -12.84 18.88 11.01
N ARG A 135 -12.69 17.69 11.59
CA ARG A 135 -13.81 16.75 11.83
C ARG A 135 -14.70 17.12 13.03
N THR A 136 -14.28 18.08 13.84
CA THR A 136 -15.01 18.47 15.06
C THR A 136 -15.94 19.67 14.82
N PHE A 137 -16.06 20.12 13.57
CA PHE A 137 -16.96 21.20 13.14
C PHE A 137 -17.97 20.67 12.12
#